data_AF-A0A2E2QIW4-F1
#
_entry.id   AF-A0A2E2QIW4-F1
#
_cell.length_a   1.000
_cell.length_b   1.000
_cell.length_c   1.000
_cell.angle_alpha   90.00
_cell.angle_beta   90.00
_cell.angle_gamma   90.00
#
_symmetry.space_group_name_H-M   'P 1'
#
loop_
_entity.id
_entity.type
_entity.pdbx_description
1 polymer ?
#
loop_
_entity_poly.entity_id
_entity_poly.type
_entity_poly.pdbx_seq_one_letter_code
_entity_poly.pdbx_strand_id
1 'polypeptide(L)'
;MKYRPEIDGLRAIAVTLVLLQHAAFTIAGSADWSLRTYIGVDIFFVISGYLITTLLLSELRETGTINFWHFYERRARRILPALFFVLLAFIPVAFALLDGAQLKTFLLSVLSAVFFGSNIFFYFESHYFVDVHFGVDRAFVEGFLHTWSLAIEEQFYLFFPVLLILVNRFFARFFLSIFIVLFFLSLLFSELIGARHEDFNYLLLPSRFWELLAGAILAYVELKYGKIRRPFLNTVMPLVGLCLIGGYLLQYRADLLHPGFATFIPVLGTVLI
;
A
#
# COMPACT_ATOMS: atom_id res chain seq x y z
N MET A 1 14.32 16.18 3.57
CA MET A 1 14.19 16.01 2.10
C MET A 1 13.67 17.29 1.49
N LYS A 2 14.16 17.67 0.30
CA LYS A 2 13.61 18.78 -0.48
C LYS A 2 12.21 18.39 -0.98
N TYR A 3 11.29 19.35 -1.02
CA TYR A 3 9.93 19.15 -1.52
C TYR A 3 9.93 18.59 -2.97
N ARG A 4 9.04 17.64 -3.24
CA ARG A 4 8.90 16.94 -4.53
C ARG A 4 7.45 16.96 -5.01
N PRO A 5 7.08 17.92 -5.88
CA PRO A 5 5.70 18.03 -6.37
C PRO A 5 5.25 16.80 -7.16
N GLU A 6 6.18 16.09 -7.81
CA GLU A 6 5.87 14.88 -8.57
C GLU A 6 5.26 13.76 -7.69
N ILE A 7 5.73 13.63 -6.45
CA ILE A 7 5.20 12.63 -5.50
C ILE A 7 3.79 13.01 -5.04
N ASP A 8 3.52 14.30 -4.85
CA ASP A 8 2.17 14.76 -4.48
C ASP A 8 1.19 14.60 -5.64
N GLY A 9 1.65 14.81 -6.89
CA GLY A 9 0.87 14.51 -8.09
C GLY A 9 0.50 13.03 -8.19
N LEU A 10 1.47 12.13 -7.97
CA LEU A 10 1.21 10.69 -7.93
C LEU A 10 0.25 10.29 -6.81
N ARG A 11 0.38 10.89 -5.61
CA ARG A 11 -0.58 10.67 -4.53
C ARG A 11 -1.97 11.14 -4.89
N ALA A 12 -2.12 12.28 -5.55
CA ALA A 12 -3.42 12.78 -5.98
C ALA A 12 -4.09 11.80 -6.97
N ILE A 13 -3.32 11.26 -7.92
CA ILE A 13 -3.78 10.19 -8.81
C ILE A 13 -4.19 8.96 -7.99
N ALA A 14 -3.33 8.49 -7.09
CA ALA A 14 -3.58 7.31 -6.27
C ALA A 14 -4.84 7.44 -5.40
N VAL A 15 -5.02 8.56 -4.67
CA VAL A 15 -6.25 8.83 -3.89
C VAL A 15 -7.47 8.81 -4.80
N THR A 16 -7.39 9.48 -5.96
CA THR A 16 -8.53 9.57 -6.88
C THR A 16 -8.95 8.19 -7.35
N LEU A 17 -8.00 7.33 -7.71
CA LEU A 17 -8.29 5.94 -8.08
C LEU A 17 -8.93 5.18 -6.91
N VAL A 18 -8.38 5.28 -5.69
CA VAL A 18 -8.97 4.64 -4.50
C VAL A 18 -10.38 5.15 -4.18
N LEU A 19 -10.67 6.43 -4.40
CA LEU A 19 -12.02 6.97 -4.21
C LEU A 19 -12.99 6.45 -5.27
N LEU A 20 -12.57 6.42 -6.54
CA LEU A 20 -13.38 5.88 -7.65
C LEU A 20 -13.69 4.39 -7.44
N GLN A 21 -12.75 3.63 -6.87
CA GLN A 21 -12.94 2.25 -6.46
C GLN A 21 -14.12 2.09 -5.50
N HIS A 22 -14.12 2.87 -4.41
CA HIS A 22 -15.11 2.73 -3.33
C HIS A 22 -16.45 3.39 -3.68
N ALA A 23 -16.44 4.38 -4.57
CA ALA A 23 -17.67 5.02 -5.04
C ALA A 23 -18.49 4.13 -6.00
N ALA A 24 -18.01 2.93 -6.35
CA ALA A 24 -18.61 2.03 -7.35
C ALA A 24 -19.06 2.79 -8.62
N PHE A 25 -18.23 3.76 -9.04
CA PHE A 25 -18.64 4.76 -10.01
C PHE A 25 -18.75 4.12 -11.40
N THR A 26 -19.98 3.93 -11.86
CA THR A 26 -20.28 3.38 -13.19
C THR A 26 -20.37 4.52 -14.20
N ILE A 27 -19.29 4.73 -14.96
CA ILE A 27 -19.30 5.68 -16.07
C ILE A 27 -19.86 4.98 -17.31
N ALA A 28 -20.95 5.53 -17.84
CA ALA A 28 -21.45 5.26 -19.19
C ALA A 28 -21.76 3.79 -19.54
N GLY A 29 -22.47 3.06 -18.66
CA GLY A 29 -23.19 1.83 -19.04
C GLY A 29 -22.36 0.63 -19.51
N SER A 30 -21.03 0.71 -19.49
CA SER A 30 -20.15 -0.38 -19.90
C SER A 30 -18.97 -0.55 -18.93
N ALA A 31 -18.95 -1.71 -18.29
CA ALA A 31 -17.92 -2.24 -17.38
C ALA A 31 -17.79 -1.53 -16.02
N ASP A 32 -17.85 -2.35 -14.97
CA ASP A 32 -17.58 -2.00 -13.59
C ASP A 32 -16.13 -1.47 -13.47
N TRP A 33 -15.97 -0.14 -13.42
CA TRP A 33 -14.65 0.51 -13.37
C TRP A 33 -13.93 0.24 -12.04
N SER A 34 -14.68 -0.21 -11.03
CA SER A 34 -14.12 -0.66 -9.76
C SER A 34 -13.09 -1.77 -9.95
N LEU A 35 -13.14 -2.59 -11.00
CA LEU A 35 -12.12 -3.65 -11.15
C LEU A 35 -10.72 -3.12 -11.54
N ARG A 36 -10.60 -1.85 -11.94
CA ARG A 36 -9.37 -1.28 -12.51
C ARG A 36 -8.64 -0.32 -11.58
N THR A 37 -9.34 0.20 -10.59
CA THR A 37 -8.86 1.30 -9.75
C THR A 37 -8.07 0.85 -8.51
N TYR A 38 -7.95 -0.46 -8.28
CA TYR A 38 -7.13 -1.03 -7.19
C TYR A 38 -5.67 -0.57 -7.21
N ILE A 39 -5.15 -0.24 -8.39
CA ILE A 39 -3.74 0.19 -8.57
C ILE A 39 -3.37 1.46 -7.81
N GLY A 40 -4.37 2.25 -7.36
CA GLY A 40 -4.11 3.39 -6.49
C GLY A 40 -3.34 2.98 -5.22
N VAL A 41 -3.67 1.83 -4.64
CA VAL A 41 -2.97 1.32 -3.45
C VAL A 41 -1.55 0.88 -3.79
N ASP A 42 -1.32 0.23 -4.93
CA ASP A 42 0.02 -0.19 -5.36
C ASP A 42 0.94 1.03 -5.56
N ILE A 43 0.42 2.10 -6.17
CA ILE A 43 1.12 3.39 -6.31
C ILE A 43 1.47 3.95 -4.93
N PHE A 44 0.53 3.90 -3.98
CA PHE A 44 0.79 4.32 -2.59
C PHE A 44 1.91 3.52 -1.95
N PHE A 45 1.90 2.20 -2.09
CA PHE A 45 2.93 1.33 -1.52
C PHE A 45 4.32 1.62 -2.08
N VAL A 46 4.45 1.86 -3.39
CA VAL A 46 5.72 2.29 -3.98
C VAL A 46 6.19 3.63 -3.39
N ILE A 47 5.30 4.62 -3.30
CA ILE A 47 5.63 5.94 -2.72
C ILE A 47 6.04 5.81 -1.25
N SER A 48 5.30 5.01 -0.49
CA SER A 48 5.52 4.74 0.92
C SER A 48 6.88 4.10 1.15
N GLY A 49 7.22 3.07 0.37
CA GLY A 49 8.53 2.42 0.37
C GLY A 49 9.68 3.37 0.00
N TYR A 50 9.48 4.23 -1.00
CA TYR A 50 10.49 5.22 -1.42
C TYR A 50 10.78 6.25 -0.32
N LEU A 51 9.72 6.84 0.24
CA LEU A 51 9.85 7.92 1.23
C LEU A 51 10.47 7.44 2.54
N ILE A 52 10.01 6.29 3.04
CA ILE A 52 10.56 5.74 4.28
C ILE A 52 12.03 5.38 4.10
N THR A 53 12.37 4.72 2.99
CA THR A 53 13.74 4.30 2.73
C THR A 53 14.66 5.49 2.57
N THR A 54 14.20 6.55 1.89
CA THR A 54 15.00 7.77 1.73
C THR A 54 15.21 8.46 3.08
N LEU A 55 14.16 8.55 3.91
CA LEU A 55 14.27 9.12 5.25
C LEU A 55 15.29 8.36 6.11
N LEU A 56 15.15 7.04 6.20
CA LEU A 56 16.00 6.19 7.04
C LEU A 56 17.45 6.17 6.57
N LEU A 57 17.69 6.01 5.26
CA LEU A 57 19.06 5.99 4.73
C LEU A 57 19.73 7.37 4.81
N SER A 58 18.98 8.45 4.65
CA SER A 58 19.53 9.81 4.83
C SER A 58 19.92 10.05 6.29
N GLU A 59 19.03 9.71 7.24
CA GLU A 59 19.31 9.83 8.67
C GLU A 59 20.50 8.96 9.09
N LEU A 60 20.55 7.72 8.61
CA LEU A 60 21.66 6.80 8.87
C LEU A 60 22.99 7.32 8.30
N ARG A 61 22.96 7.95 7.12
CA ARG A 61 24.15 8.56 6.50
C ARG A 61 24.63 9.80 7.26
N GLU A 62 23.71 10.63 7.74
CA GLU A 62 24.01 11.89 8.43
C GLU A 62 24.43 11.68 9.89
N THR A 63 23.77 10.77 10.60
CA THR A 63 23.92 10.59 12.05
C THR A 63 24.59 9.27 12.45
N GLY A 64 24.76 8.33 11.52
CA GLY A 64 25.28 6.98 11.79
C GLY A 64 24.30 6.05 12.51
N THR A 65 23.13 6.54 12.93
CA THR A 65 22.10 5.76 13.64
C THR A 65 20.71 6.10 13.11
N ILE A 66 19.68 5.37 13.54
CA ILE A 66 18.27 5.69 13.24
C ILE A 66 17.56 5.92 14.57
N ASN A 67 16.94 7.09 14.73
CA ASN A 67 16.14 7.40 15.90
C ASN A 67 14.69 6.93 15.70
N PHE A 68 14.43 5.70 16.13
CA PHE A 68 13.10 5.09 16.07
C PHE A 68 12.02 5.89 16.79
N TRP A 69 12.33 6.47 17.95
CA TRP A 69 11.37 7.27 18.72
C TRP A 69 10.87 8.46 17.91
N HIS A 70 11.80 9.26 17.39
CA HIS A 70 11.45 10.42 16.60
C HIS A 70 10.79 10.04 15.26
N PHE A 71 11.17 8.90 14.70
CA PHE A 71 10.53 8.33 13.52
C PHE A 71 9.04 8.04 13.77
N TYR A 72 8.70 7.23 14.78
CA TYR A 72 7.32 6.86 15.09
C TYR A 72 6.50 8.04 15.62
N GLU A 73 7.08 8.93 16.40
CA GLU A 73 6.41 10.11 16.94
C GLU A 73 5.86 11.03 15.84
N ARG A 74 6.64 11.30 14.79
CA ARG A 74 6.19 12.10 13.64
C ARG A 74 5.04 11.44 12.88
N ARG A 75 5.08 10.12 12.72
CA ARG A 75 4.00 9.36 12.07
C ARG A 75 2.74 9.36 12.91
N ALA A 76 2.88 9.11 14.21
CA ALA A 76 1.78 9.13 15.16
C ALA A 76 1.03 10.47 15.13
N ARG A 77 1.76 11.61 15.18
CA ARG A 77 1.15 12.95 15.06
C ARG A 77 0.45 13.22 13.73
N ARG A 78 0.86 12.55 12.66
CA ARG A 78 0.28 12.73 11.32
C ARG A 78 -0.95 11.85 11.10
N ILE A 79 -0.95 10.62 11.61
CA ILE A 79 -1.93 9.59 11.26
C ILE A 79 -2.99 9.42 12.36
N LEU A 80 -2.57 9.33 13.63
CA LEU A 80 -3.48 9.00 14.73
C LEU A 80 -4.62 10.01 14.93
N PRO A 81 -4.43 11.35 14.80
CA PRO A 81 -5.53 12.28 15.00
C PRO A 81 -6.70 12.05 14.02
N ALA A 82 -6.39 11.83 12.75
CA ALA A 82 -7.40 11.57 11.73
C ALA A 82 -8.04 10.19 11.94
N LEU A 83 -7.23 9.16 12.22
CA LEU A 83 -7.72 7.80 12.49
C LEU A 83 -8.70 7.79 13.67
N PHE A 84 -8.29 8.33 14.83
CA PHE A 84 -9.14 8.36 16.02
C PHE A 84 -10.38 9.23 15.83
N PHE A 85 -10.27 10.35 15.10
CA PHE A 85 -11.43 11.17 14.79
C PHE A 85 -12.50 10.37 14.04
N VAL A 86 -12.11 9.67 12.96
CA VAL A 86 -13.05 8.85 12.18
C VAL A 86 -13.61 7.70 13.01
N LEU A 87 -12.75 6.95 13.73
CA LEU A 87 -13.22 5.84 14.58
C LEU A 87 -14.24 6.32 15.63
N LEU A 88 -13.93 7.39 16.36
CA LEU A 88 -14.81 7.92 17.40
C LEU A 88 -16.10 8.53 16.84
N ALA A 89 -16.07 9.11 15.64
CA ALA A 89 -17.26 9.66 14.99
C ALA A 89 -18.27 8.57 14.59
N PHE A 90 -17.78 7.41 14.16
CA PHE A 90 -18.65 6.32 13.67
C PHE A 90 -19.11 5.35 14.77
N ILE A 91 -18.45 5.30 15.94
CA ILE A 91 -18.89 4.44 17.05
C ILE A 91 -20.34 4.74 17.49
N PRO A 92 -20.75 5.98 17.80
CA PRO A 92 -22.14 6.26 18.20
C PRO A 92 -23.17 5.89 17.13
N VAL A 93 -22.81 6.09 15.86
CA VAL A 93 -23.65 5.75 14.71
C VAL A 93 -23.83 4.23 14.63
N ALA A 94 -22.77 3.45 14.84
CA ALA A 94 -22.84 2.00 14.87
C ALA A 94 -23.75 1.48 16.01
N PHE A 95 -23.66 2.07 17.22
CA PHE A 95 -24.56 1.72 18.32
C PHE A 95 -26.04 2.04 18.04
N ALA A 96 -26.33 3.04 17.20
CA ALA A 96 -27.69 3.42 16.85
C ALA A 96 -28.30 2.56 15.73
N LEU A 97 -27.47 2.02 14.84
CA LEU A 97 -27.92 1.37 13.60
C LEU A 97 -27.70 -0.15 13.54
N LEU A 98 -26.70 -0.68 14.24
CA LEU A 98 -26.30 -2.08 14.12
C LEU A 98 -26.95 -2.96 15.20
N ASP A 99 -27.26 -4.20 14.83
CA ASP A 99 -27.65 -5.22 15.81
C ASP A 99 -26.46 -5.70 16.65
N GLY A 100 -26.71 -6.52 17.67
CA GLY A 100 -25.67 -6.97 18.61
C GLY A 100 -24.53 -7.78 17.97
N ALA A 101 -24.80 -8.53 16.90
CA ALA A 101 -23.78 -9.31 16.19
C ALA A 101 -22.94 -8.40 15.30
N GLN A 102 -23.60 -7.54 14.52
CA GLN A 102 -22.95 -6.54 13.65
C GLN A 102 -22.11 -5.55 14.43
N LEU A 103 -22.62 -5.06 15.57
CA LEU A 103 -21.91 -4.16 16.46
C LEU A 103 -20.63 -4.81 17.00
N LYS A 104 -20.67 -6.11 17.34
CA LYS A 104 -19.48 -6.85 17.77
C LYS A 104 -18.43 -6.89 16.65
N THR A 105 -18.80 -7.26 15.44
CA THR A 105 -17.87 -7.29 14.29
C THR A 105 -17.32 -5.89 13.98
N PHE A 106 -18.18 -4.86 14.01
CA PHE A 106 -17.76 -3.46 13.84
C PHE A 106 -16.73 -3.05 14.90
N LEU A 107 -16.97 -3.33 16.18
CA LEU A 107 -16.02 -2.98 17.25
C LEU A 107 -14.70 -3.75 17.13
N LEU A 108 -14.74 -5.00 16.66
CA LEU A 108 -13.51 -5.74 16.34
C LEU A 108 -12.74 -5.09 15.18
N SER A 109 -13.44 -4.60 14.15
CA SER A 109 -12.81 -3.86 13.04
C SER A 109 -12.17 -2.53 13.50
N VAL A 110 -12.81 -1.84 14.45
CA VAL A 110 -12.27 -0.63 15.10
C VAL A 110 -10.99 -0.98 15.85
N LEU A 111 -11.02 -2.04 16.67
CA LEU A 111 -9.84 -2.50 17.41
C LEU A 111 -8.72 -2.90 16.45
N SER A 112 -9.02 -3.62 15.37
CA SER A 112 -8.02 -3.98 14.37
C SER A 112 -7.42 -2.75 13.69
N ALA A 113 -8.20 -1.70 13.43
CA ALA A 113 -7.69 -0.46 12.86
C ALA A 113 -6.74 0.27 13.82
N VAL A 114 -7.09 0.35 15.12
CA VAL A 114 -6.25 0.96 16.16
C VAL A 114 -4.89 0.28 16.27
N PHE A 115 -4.85 -1.05 16.14
CA PHE A 115 -3.62 -1.83 16.23
C PHE A 115 -2.95 -2.11 14.89
N PHE A 116 -3.39 -1.47 13.80
CA PHE A 116 -2.87 -1.70 12.44
C PHE A 116 -2.88 -3.18 12.04
N GLY A 117 -3.94 -3.89 12.42
CA GLY A 117 -4.22 -5.29 12.12
C GLY A 117 -5.46 -5.50 11.24
N SER A 118 -6.06 -4.44 10.69
CA SER A 118 -7.28 -4.53 9.88
C SER A 118 -7.15 -5.51 8.72
N ASN A 119 -5.99 -5.54 8.06
CA ASN A 119 -5.77 -6.43 6.93
C ASN A 119 -5.82 -7.92 7.33
N ILE A 120 -5.32 -8.26 8.52
CA ILE A 120 -5.39 -9.62 9.08
C ILE A 120 -6.83 -9.92 9.52
N PHE A 121 -7.47 -8.95 10.19
CA PHE A 121 -8.87 -9.08 10.62
C PHE A 121 -9.79 -9.37 9.43
N PHE A 122 -9.74 -8.56 8.36
CA PHE A 122 -10.58 -8.75 7.19
C PHE A 122 -10.24 -10.00 6.38
N TYR A 123 -8.99 -10.47 6.40
CA TYR A 123 -8.61 -11.75 5.80
C TYR A 123 -9.29 -12.93 6.53
N PHE A 124 -9.29 -12.93 7.86
CA PHE A 124 -10.01 -13.96 8.60
C PHE A 124 -11.52 -13.76 8.51
N GLU A 125 -12.02 -12.53 8.43
CA GLU A 125 -13.44 -12.24 8.27
C GLU A 125 -13.97 -12.82 6.94
N SER A 126 -13.25 -12.60 5.83
CA SER A 126 -13.63 -13.09 4.50
C SER A 126 -13.62 -14.62 4.40
N HIS A 127 -12.76 -15.29 5.18
CA HIS A 127 -12.68 -16.76 5.18
C HIS A 127 -13.60 -17.45 6.19
N TYR A 128 -13.92 -16.82 7.33
CA TYR A 128 -14.65 -17.46 8.42
C TYR A 128 -16.12 -17.05 8.53
N PHE A 129 -16.50 -15.86 8.03
CA PHE A 129 -17.81 -15.28 8.32
C PHE A 129 -18.73 -15.15 7.09
N VAL A 130 -18.27 -15.54 5.90
CA VAL A 130 -19.08 -15.53 4.67
C VAL A 130 -20.25 -16.53 4.71
N ASP A 131 -20.12 -17.64 5.43
CA ASP A 131 -21.18 -18.66 5.52
C ASP A 131 -22.27 -18.33 6.55
N VAL A 132 -22.12 -17.26 7.35
CA VAL A 132 -23.06 -16.96 8.42
C VAL A 132 -23.37 -15.45 8.45
N HIS A 133 -24.61 -15.12 8.06
CA HIS A 133 -25.41 -13.90 8.36
C HIS A 133 -25.79 -12.99 7.17
N PHE A 134 -26.97 -13.30 6.61
CA PHE A 134 -28.10 -12.41 6.30
C PHE A 134 -27.86 -10.90 6.11
N GLY A 135 -28.06 -10.44 4.86
CA GLY A 135 -29.09 -9.43 4.54
C GLY A 135 -28.92 -7.97 4.99
N VAL A 136 -27.77 -7.55 5.54
CA VAL A 136 -27.50 -6.13 5.80
C VAL A 136 -26.27 -5.68 5.02
N ASP A 137 -26.39 -4.52 4.36
CA ASP A 137 -25.39 -3.91 3.51
C ASP A 137 -23.98 -4.03 4.11
N ARG A 138 -23.15 -4.88 3.49
CA ARG A 138 -21.75 -5.13 3.85
C ARG A 138 -20.96 -3.85 4.13
N ALA A 139 -21.33 -2.75 3.46
CA ALA A 139 -20.71 -1.44 3.55
C ALA A 139 -20.55 -0.87 4.99
N PHE A 140 -21.47 -1.15 5.93
CA PHE A 140 -21.36 -0.60 7.29
C PHE A 140 -20.46 -1.45 8.21
N VAL A 141 -20.51 -2.78 8.07
CA VAL A 141 -19.66 -3.72 8.82
C VAL A 141 -18.23 -3.72 8.26
N GLU A 142 -18.09 -3.54 6.95
CA GLU A 142 -16.83 -3.29 6.24
C GLU A 142 -16.43 -1.80 6.29
N GLY A 143 -17.07 -0.96 7.11
CA GLY A 143 -16.86 0.49 7.10
C GLY A 143 -15.41 0.94 7.29
N PHE A 144 -14.60 0.12 7.97
CA PHE A 144 -13.15 0.34 8.14
C PHE A 144 -12.27 -0.53 7.23
N LEU A 145 -12.83 -1.21 6.23
CA LEU A 145 -12.08 -2.04 5.29
C LEU A 145 -10.93 -1.25 4.70
N HIS A 146 -11.16 -0.02 4.25
CA HIS A 146 -10.15 0.89 3.69
C HIS A 146 -8.87 1.05 4.55
N THR A 147 -8.91 0.78 5.86
CA THR A 147 -7.75 0.81 6.77
C THR A 147 -6.78 -0.36 6.58
N TRP A 148 -7.12 -1.38 5.78
CA TRP A 148 -6.25 -2.53 5.50
C TRP A 148 -4.91 -2.09 4.87
N SER A 149 -4.93 -1.15 3.93
CA SER A 149 -3.73 -0.66 3.24
C SER A 149 -2.82 0.10 4.19
N LEU A 150 -3.41 0.93 5.07
CA LEU A 150 -2.70 1.62 6.14
C LEU A 150 -2.06 0.62 7.12
N ALA A 151 -2.75 -0.48 7.45
CA ALA A 151 -2.21 -1.54 8.29
C ALA A 151 -0.97 -2.21 7.67
N ILE A 152 -1.00 -2.55 6.37
CA ILE A 152 0.18 -3.06 5.65
C ILE A 152 1.34 -2.07 5.72
N GLU A 153 1.07 -0.80 5.47
CA GLU A 153 2.10 0.23 5.53
C GLU A 153 2.74 0.32 6.92
N GLU A 154 1.96 0.41 7.99
CA GLU A 154 2.49 0.49 9.36
C GLU A 154 3.22 -0.80 9.80
N GLN A 155 2.76 -1.97 9.35
CA GLN A 155 3.52 -3.22 9.49
C GLN A 155 4.87 -3.14 8.78
N PHE A 156 4.90 -2.64 7.54
CA PHE A 156 6.15 -2.42 6.81
C PHE A 156 7.06 -1.46 7.57
N TYR A 157 6.56 -0.34 8.10
CA TYR A 157 7.37 0.61 8.85
C TYR A 157 7.88 0.10 10.19
N LEU A 158 7.25 -0.94 10.74
CA LEU A 158 7.76 -1.63 11.91
C LEU A 158 8.95 -2.54 11.56
N PHE A 159 8.80 -3.37 10.51
CA PHE A 159 9.79 -4.39 10.16
C PHE A 159 10.95 -3.86 9.30
N PHE A 160 10.65 -2.97 8.36
CA PHE A 160 11.60 -2.51 7.34
C PHE A 160 12.81 -1.77 7.90
N PRO A 161 12.71 -0.86 8.88
CA PRO A 161 13.90 -0.19 9.40
C PRO A 161 14.87 -1.17 10.07
N VAL A 162 14.35 -2.20 10.75
CA VAL A 162 15.18 -3.27 11.35
C VAL A 162 15.88 -4.07 10.25
N LEU A 163 15.13 -4.51 9.23
CA LEU A 163 15.70 -5.20 8.06
C LEU A 163 16.78 -4.37 7.38
N LEU A 164 16.51 -3.08 7.14
CA LEU A 164 17.43 -2.14 6.52
C LEU A 164 18.72 -1.99 7.33
N ILE A 165 18.63 -1.83 8.65
CA ILE A 165 19.81 -1.75 9.53
C ILE A 165 20.63 -3.04 9.48
N LEU A 166 19.99 -4.19 9.60
CA LEU A 166 20.67 -5.48 9.58
C LEU A 166 21.40 -5.71 8.25
N VAL A 167 20.72 -5.47 7.13
CA VAL A 167 21.32 -5.59 5.79
C VAL A 167 22.45 -4.58 5.62
N ASN A 168 22.26 -3.32 6.03
CA ASN A 168 23.32 -2.31 5.92
C ASN A 168 24.52 -2.59 6.84
N ARG A 169 24.30 -3.17 8.03
CA ARG A 169 25.37 -3.46 9.00
C ARG A 169 26.20 -4.68 8.62
N PHE A 170 25.55 -5.76 8.20
CA PHE A 170 26.19 -7.06 7.99
C PHE A 170 26.39 -7.42 6.51
N PHE A 171 25.58 -6.85 5.61
CA PHE A 171 25.54 -7.23 4.19
C PHE A 171 25.55 -6.01 3.26
N ALA A 172 26.18 -4.90 3.65
CA ALA A 172 26.18 -3.63 2.90
C ALA A 172 26.53 -3.80 1.41
N ARG A 173 27.51 -4.66 1.11
CA ARG A 173 27.94 -4.95 -0.26
C ARG A 173 26.88 -5.64 -1.13
N PHE A 174 25.95 -6.37 -0.50
CA PHE A 174 24.86 -7.10 -1.14
C PHE A 174 23.50 -6.44 -0.95
N PHE A 175 23.45 -5.22 -0.38
CA PHE A 175 22.20 -4.54 -0.05
C PHE A 175 21.21 -4.58 -1.20
N LEU A 176 21.63 -4.07 -2.37
CA LEU A 176 20.76 -4.01 -3.55
C LEU A 176 20.34 -5.41 -4.02
N SER A 177 21.27 -6.38 -4.04
CA SER A 177 20.97 -7.75 -4.46
C SER A 177 19.96 -8.43 -3.53
N ILE A 178 20.08 -8.25 -2.22
CA ILE A 178 19.15 -8.82 -1.23
C ILE A 178 17.75 -8.25 -1.44
N PHE A 179 17.61 -6.93 -1.57
CA PHE A 179 16.31 -6.31 -1.79
C PHE A 179 15.69 -6.68 -3.14
N ILE A 180 16.50 -6.83 -4.20
CA ILE A 180 16.03 -7.34 -5.50
C ILE A 180 15.54 -8.79 -5.39
N VAL A 181 16.27 -9.64 -4.67
CA VAL A 181 15.84 -11.03 -4.45
C VAL A 181 14.53 -11.06 -3.66
N LEU A 182 14.41 -10.30 -2.57
CA LEU A 182 13.17 -10.21 -1.79
C LEU A 182 12.00 -9.66 -2.62
N PHE A 183 12.26 -8.69 -3.50
CA PHE A 183 11.28 -8.17 -4.45
C PHE A 183 10.74 -9.27 -5.35
N PHE A 184 11.61 -10.02 -6.02
CA PHE A 184 11.18 -11.09 -6.93
C PHE A 184 10.56 -12.28 -6.18
N LEU A 185 11.02 -12.61 -4.98
CA LEU A 185 10.42 -13.65 -4.15
C LEU A 185 8.99 -13.27 -3.75
N SER A 186 8.75 -12.03 -3.32
CA SER A 186 7.41 -11.56 -2.96
C SER A 186 6.49 -11.44 -4.18
N LEU A 187 6.99 -10.95 -5.33
CA LEU A 187 6.22 -10.89 -6.57
C LEU A 187 5.85 -12.29 -7.10
N LEU A 188 6.81 -13.24 -7.10
CA LEU A 188 6.53 -14.62 -7.48
C LEU A 188 5.55 -15.27 -6.52
N PHE A 189 5.72 -15.04 -5.22
CA PHE A 189 4.78 -15.53 -4.22
C PHE A 189 3.38 -14.99 -4.45
N SER A 190 3.23 -13.70 -4.77
CA SER A 190 1.97 -13.07 -5.14
C SER A 190 1.29 -13.73 -6.34
N GLU A 191 2.04 -13.99 -7.42
CA GLU A 191 1.50 -14.69 -8.59
C GLU A 191 1.02 -16.11 -8.25
N LEU A 192 1.84 -16.87 -7.51
CA LEU A 192 1.55 -18.26 -7.17
C LEU A 192 0.37 -18.39 -6.20
N ILE A 193 0.24 -17.46 -5.24
CA ILE A 193 -0.82 -17.48 -4.23
C ILE A 193 -2.13 -16.90 -4.76
N GLY A 194 -2.07 -15.91 -5.67
CA GLY A 194 -3.24 -15.23 -6.23
C GLY A 194 -4.25 -16.17 -6.87
N ALA A 195 -3.79 -17.22 -7.55
CA ALA A 195 -4.68 -18.21 -8.18
C ALA A 195 -5.40 -19.14 -7.19
N ARG A 196 -4.96 -19.21 -5.93
CA ARG A 196 -5.47 -20.16 -4.92
C ARG A 196 -6.13 -19.49 -3.72
N HIS A 197 -5.63 -18.31 -3.34
CA HIS A 197 -6.07 -17.55 -2.17
C HIS A 197 -6.03 -16.05 -2.50
N GLU A 198 -7.05 -15.58 -3.20
CA GLU A 198 -7.17 -14.18 -3.66
C GLU A 198 -7.15 -13.19 -2.48
N ASP A 199 -7.91 -13.45 -1.42
CA ASP A 199 -7.97 -12.59 -0.22
C ASP A 199 -6.61 -12.47 0.47
N PHE A 200 -5.86 -13.58 0.58
CA PHE A 200 -4.50 -13.57 1.11
C PHE A 200 -3.63 -12.66 0.26
N ASN A 201 -3.68 -12.87 -1.05
CA ASN A 201 -2.87 -12.15 -2.03
C ASN A 201 -3.12 -10.64 -1.95
N TYR A 202 -4.39 -10.27 -1.79
CA TYR A 202 -4.82 -8.87 -1.75
C TYR A 202 -4.51 -8.19 -0.41
N LEU A 203 -4.86 -8.81 0.72
CA LEU A 203 -4.86 -8.18 2.04
C LEU A 203 -3.55 -8.32 2.81
N LEU A 204 -2.71 -9.32 2.55
CA LEU A 204 -1.58 -9.58 3.45
C LEU A 204 -0.25 -9.04 2.91
N LEU A 205 0.59 -8.59 3.85
CA LEU A 205 1.90 -7.99 3.56
C LEU A 205 2.81 -8.89 2.70
N PRO A 206 2.92 -10.23 2.88
CA PRO A 206 3.90 -11.04 2.13
C PRO A 206 3.76 -10.99 0.60
N SER A 207 2.53 -10.94 0.08
CA SER A 207 2.22 -10.81 -1.34
C SER A 207 2.28 -9.37 -1.86
N ARG A 208 2.24 -8.38 -0.97
CA ARG A 208 2.31 -6.94 -1.29
C ARG A 208 3.69 -6.32 -1.05
N PHE A 209 4.58 -7.04 -0.39
CA PHE A 209 5.89 -6.53 0.05
C PHE A 209 6.75 -6.03 -1.11
N TRP A 210 6.66 -6.66 -2.29
CA TRP A 210 7.40 -6.26 -3.48
C TRP A 210 7.08 -4.84 -3.96
N GLU A 211 5.84 -4.36 -3.79
CA GLU A 211 5.43 -3.00 -4.19
C GLU A 211 6.16 -1.94 -3.36
N LEU A 212 6.20 -2.14 -2.04
CA LEU A 212 6.98 -1.32 -1.10
C LEU A 212 8.48 -1.42 -1.37
N LEU A 213 8.98 -2.61 -1.68
CA LEU A 213 10.39 -2.81 -2.03
C LEU A 213 10.79 -2.12 -3.33
N ALA A 214 9.89 -1.99 -4.32
CA ALA A 214 10.17 -1.26 -5.55
C ALA A 214 10.58 0.19 -5.25
N GLY A 215 9.81 0.86 -4.38
CA GLY A 215 10.12 2.19 -3.88
C GLY A 215 11.41 2.25 -3.07
N ALA A 216 11.63 1.26 -2.19
CA ALA A 216 12.84 1.17 -1.37
C ALA A 216 14.11 1.03 -2.22
N ILE A 217 14.08 0.18 -3.24
CA ILE A 217 15.17 -0.01 -4.19
C ILE A 217 15.46 1.29 -4.94
N LEU A 218 14.42 1.98 -5.44
CA LEU A 218 14.57 3.27 -6.12
C LEU A 218 15.25 4.30 -5.21
N ALA A 219 14.78 4.44 -3.96
CA ALA A 219 15.36 5.35 -2.97
C ALA A 219 16.85 5.07 -2.71
N TYR A 220 17.22 3.80 -2.55
CA TYR A 220 18.62 3.42 -2.35
C TYR A 220 19.49 3.77 -3.57
N VAL A 221 19.02 3.42 -4.77
CA VAL A 221 19.74 3.71 -6.02
C VAL A 221 19.95 5.21 -6.20
N GLU A 222 18.90 6.00 -5.97
CA GLU A 222 18.97 7.44 -6.10
C GLU A 222 19.93 8.08 -5.06
N LEU A 223 19.89 7.63 -3.80
CA LEU A 223 20.78 8.17 -2.77
C LEU A 223 22.26 7.80 -2.99
N LYS A 224 22.52 6.60 -3.52
CA LYS A 224 23.89 6.07 -3.71
C LYS A 224 24.53 6.56 -5.00
N TYR A 225 23.79 6.54 -6.10
CA TYR A 225 24.31 6.86 -7.44
C TYR A 225 23.91 8.25 -7.93
N GLY A 226 23.00 8.92 -7.21
CA GLY A 226 22.43 10.20 -7.61
C GLY A 226 21.35 10.06 -8.68
N LYS A 227 20.76 11.19 -9.06
CA LYS A 227 19.81 11.26 -10.19
C LYS A 227 20.49 10.97 -11.51
N ILE A 228 19.71 10.44 -12.45
CA ILE A 228 20.13 10.24 -13.84
C ILE A 228 20.53 11.60 -14.43
N ARG A 229 21.80 11.73 -14.85
CA ARG A 229 22.37 12.97 -15.41
C ARG A 229 22.06 13.17 -16.90
N ARG A 230 21.03 12.51 -17.42
CA ARG A 230 20.62 12.58 -18.83
C ARG A 230 19.29 13.32 -18.93
N PRO A 231 19.26 14.60 -19.39
CA PRO A 231 18.04 15.40 -19.44
C PRO A 231 16.90 14.72 -20.21
N PHE A 232 17.23 14.07 -21.33
CA PHE A 232 16.27 13.31 -22.13
C PHE A 232 15.53 12.23 -21.31
N LEU A 233 16.24 11.45 -20.50
CA LEU A 233 15.62 10.41 -19.68
C LEU A 233 14.73 11.00 -18.58
N ASN A 234 15.13 12.13 -17.99
CA ASN A 234 14.32 12.82 -16.97
C ASN A 234 13.01 13.39 -17.54
N THR A 235 12.92 13.62 -18.85
CA THR A 235 11.67 14.03 -19.51
C THR A 235 10.85 12.84 -19.98
N VAL A 236 11.51 11.78 -20.50
CA VAL A 236 10.82 10.64 -21.11
C VAL A 236 10.31 9.63 -20.08
N MET A 237 11.08 9.33 -19.03
CA MET A 237 10.70 8.30 -18.05
C MET A 237 9.37 8.60 -17.36
N PRO A 238 9.08 9.84 -16.89
CA PRO A 238 7.79 10.13 -16.28
C PRO A 238 6.62 10.00 -17.28
N LEU A 239 6.82 10.40 -18.54
CA LEU A 239 5.81 10.25 -19.58
C LEU A 239 5.52 8.76 -19.86
N VAL A 240 6.56 7.94 -19.98
CA VAL A 240 6.42 6.48 -20.11
C VAL A 240 5.70 5.91 -18.90
N GLY A 241 6.06 6.34 -17.69
CA GLY A 241 5.40 5.89 -16.47
C GLY A 241 3.91 6.21 -16.43
N LEU A 242 3.53 7.43 -16.82
CA LEU A 242 2.13 7.83 -16.95
C LEU A 242 1.39 7.01 -18.03
N CYS A 243 2.05 6.73 -19.16
CA CYS A 243 1.50 5.86 -20.19
C CYS A 243 1.33 4.41 -19.71
N LEU A 244 2.21 3.87 -18.87
CA LEU A 244 2.06 2.53 -18.29
C LEU A 244 0.88 2.48 -17.31
N ILE A 245 0.77 3.47 -16.41
CA ILE A 245 -0.36 3.56 -15.46
C ILE A 245 -1.68 3.74 -16.23
N GLY A 246 -1.75 4.70 -17.16
CA GLY A 246 -2.94 4.95 -17.97
C GLY A 246 -3.29 3.79 -18.89
N GLY A 247 -2.30 3.16 -19.52
CA GLY A 247 -2.49 2.01 -20.38
C GLY A 247 -3.01 0.79 -19.63
N TYR A 248 -2.54 0.57 -18.39
CA TYR A 248 -3.08 -0.46 -17.51
C TYR A 248 -4.55 -0.19 -17.18
N LEU A 249 -4.91 1.04 -16.79
CA LEU A 249 -6.29 1.42 -16.49
C LEU A 249 -7.25 1.19 -17.67
N LEU A 250 -6.79 1.42 -18.90
CA LEU A 250 -7.60 1.23 -20.12
C LEU A 250 -7.81 -0.24 -20.49
N GLN A 251 -6.89 -1.14 -20.14
CA GLN A 251 -7.05 -2.57 -20.44
C GLN A 251 -8.00 -3.24 -19.44
N TYR A 252 -9.20 -3.61 -19.90
CA TYR A 252 -10.08 -4.46 -19.10
C TYR A 252 -9.59 -5.89 -19.19
N ARG A 253 -9.33 -6.52 -18.05
CA ARG A 253 -9.14 -7.96 -17.99
C ARG A 253 -9.65 -8.49 -16.66
N ALA A 254 -10.80 -9.16 -16.69
CA ALA A 254 -11.40 -9.77 -15.51
C ALA A 254 -10.65 -11.02 -15.02
N ASP A 255 -9.73 -11.53 -15.84
CA ASP A 255 -8.91 -12.71 -15.61
C ASP A 255 -7.54 -12.41 -14.99
N LEU A 256 -7.20 -11.14 -14.77
CA LEU A 256 -5.91 -10.78 -14.18
C LEU A 256 -5.92 -10.99 -12.66
N LEU A 257 -4.96 -11.77 -12.19
CA LEU A 257 -4.62 -11.84 -10.77
C LEU A 257 -4.10 -10.48 -10.29
N HIS A 258 -4.60 -10.05 -9.13
CA HIS A 258 -4.17 -8.81 -8.50
C HIS A 258 -3.97 -9.00 -6.99
N PRO A 259 -2.78 -8.67 -6.43
CA PRO A 259 -1.54 -8.34 -7.13
C PRO A 259 -0.99 -9.54 -7.92
N GLY A 260 -0.11 -9.27 -8.88
CA GLY A 260 0.55 -10.30 -9.68
C GLY A 260 1.47 -9.69 -10.73
N PHE A 261 1.88 -10.48 -11.72
CA PHE A 261 2.77 -10.00 -12.79
C PHE A 261 2.19 -8.85 -13.61
N ALA A 262 0.87 -8.80 -13.80
CA ALA A 262 0.24 -7.68 -14.48
C ALA A 262 0.36 -6.37 -13.67
N THR A 263 0.28 -6.45 -12.34
CA THR A 263 0.47 -5.31 -11.43
C THR A 263 1.89 -4.73 -11.47
N PHE A 264 2.87 -5.49 -11.98
CA PHE A 264 4.22 -4.96 -12.20
C PHE A 264 4.22 -3.74 -13.15
N ILE A 265 3.27 -3.65 -14.08
CA ILE A 265 3.16 -2.54 -15.04
C ILE A 265 2.92 -1.19 -14.36
N PRO A 266 1.85 -0.99 -13.56
CA PRO A 266 1.62 0.27 -12.85
C PRO A 266 2.69 0.54 -11.77
N VAL A 267 3.25 -0.50 -11.13
CA VAL A 267 4.35 -0.33 -10.17
C VAL A 267 5.62 0.20 -10.86
N LEU A 268 6.01 -0.38 -11.99
CA LEU A 268 7.11 0.13 -12.80
C LEU A 268 6.81 1.54 -13.29
N GLY A 269 5.56 1.81 -13.73
CA GLY A 269 5.14 3.14 -14.13
C GLY A 269 5.34 4.18 -13.02
N THR A 270 5.04 3.81 -11.78
CA THR A 270 5.26 4.66 -10.60
C THR A 270 6.75 4.90 -10.33
N VAL A 271 7.59 3.87 -10.47
CA VAL A 271 9.05 3.96 -10.29
C VAL A 271 9.72 4.85 -11.34
N LEU A 272 9.15 4.94 -12.55
CA LEU A 272 9.68 5.76 -13.64
C LEU A 272 9.37 7.26 -13.51
N ILE A 273 8.35 7.61 -12.73
CA ILE A 273 7.91 9.00 -12.47
C ILE A 273 8.71 9.58 -11.31
#